data_AF-A8NV05-F1
#
_entry.id   AF-A8NV05-F1
#
_cell.length_a   1.000
_cell.length_b   1.000
_cell.length_c   1.000
_cell.angle_alpha   90.00
_cell.angle_beta   90.00
_cell.angle_gamma   90.00
#
_symmetry.space_group_name_H-M   'P 1'
#
loop_
_entity.id
_entity.type
_entity.pdbx_description
1 polymer ?
#
loop_
_entity_poly.entity_id
_entity_poly.type
_entity_poly.pdbx_seq_one_letter_code
_entity_poly.pdbx_strand_id
1 'polypeptide(L)'
;MSSSDIVIFAEKWHELIKTSSSDNVISVEKGNELIKMSSSDIVTIAEKGNELINMSSSDIVISVEKGNELIKTSSSDNVISVEKWYE
;
A
#
# COMPACT_ATOMS: atom_id res chain seq x y z
N MET A 1 -17.11 -16.46 7.84
CA MET A 1 -15.71 -16.47 8.33
C MET A 1 -15.41 -15.02 8.64
N SER A 2 -15.08 -14.68 9.89
CA SER A 2 -14.75 -13.30 10.25
C SER A 2 -13.45 -12.95 9.54
N SER A 3 -13.52 -12.20 8.45
CA SER A 3 -12.33 -11.54 7.95
C SER A 3 -12.02 -10.44 8.95
N SER A 4 -10.87 -10.57 9.62
CA SER A 4 -10.42 -9.60 10.60
C SER A 4 -9.65 -8.51 9.89
N ASP A 5 -9.83 -7.26 10.26
CA ASP A 5 -9.08 -6.16 9.68
C ASP A 5 -7.61 -6.22 10.11
N ILE A 6 -6.72 -5.81 9.20
CA ILE A 6 -5.28 -5.80 9.44
C ILE A 6 -4.76 -4.37 9.37
N VAL A 7 -3.98 -3.98 10.37
CA VAL A 7 -3.30 -2.68 10.41
C VAL A 7 -1.81 -2.91 10.65
N ILE A 8 -0.96 -2.33 9.79
CA ILE A 8 0.50 -2.46 9.86
C ILE A 8 1.12 -1.05 9.87
N PHE A 9 1.94 -0.77 10.89
CA PHE A 9 2.71 0.47 11.02
C PHE A 9 4.21 0.18 11.02
N ALA A 10 4.94 0.99 10.28
CA ALA A 10 6.28 0.65 9.84
C ALA A 10 7.18 1.89 9.69
N GLU A 11 8.14 2.11 10.61
CA GLU A 11 9.03 3.30 10.56
C GLU A 11 10.16 3.18 9.52
N LYS A 12 10.89 2.04 9.49
CA LYS A 12 11.97 1.78 8.51
C LYS A 12 11.99 0.33 8.05
N TRP A 13 11.58 0.09 6.80
CA TRP A 13 11.32 -1.26 6.29
C TRP A 13 12.14 -1.55 5.02
N HIS A 14 12.33 -2.84 4.76
CA HIS A 14 12.83 -3.42 3.51
C HIS A 14 12.17 -4.80 3.39
N GLU A 15 10.85 -4.81 3.35
CA GLU A 15 10.07 -6.00 3.70
C GLU A 15 9.12 -6.44 2.59
N LEU A 16 8.74 -7.71 2.67
CA LEU A 16 7.63 -8.28 1.91
C LEU A 16 6.39 -8.27 2.80
N ILE A 17 5.40 -7.44 2.45
CA ILE A 17 4.11 -7.43 3.13
C ILE A 17 3.08 -8.17 2.27
N LYS A 18 2.48 -9.21 2.85
CA LYS A 18 1.41 -9.98 2.22
C LYS A 18 0.25 -10.21 3.19
N THR A 19 -0.92 -9.67 2.86
CA THR A 19 -2.11 -9.76 3.71
C THR A 19 -3.34 -10.19 2.92
N SER A 20 -4.30 -10.81 3.62
CA SER A 20 -5.62 -11.16 3.10
C SER A 20 -6.65 -11.04 4.23
N SER A 21 -7.51 -10.03 4.16
CA SER A 21 -8.52 -9.67 5.19
C SER A 21 -9.75 -9.01 4.54
N SER A 22 -10.73 -8.55 5.34
CA SER A 22 -11.79 -7.65 4.88
C SER A 22 -11.17 -6.33 4.51
N ASP A 23 -10.52 -5.72 5.49
CA ASP A 23 -9.93 -4.40 5.35
C ASP A 23 -8.46 -4.46 5.71
N ASN A 24 -7.67 -3.66 5.01
CA ASN A 24 -6.27 -3.50 5.31
C ASN A 24 -5.85 -2.04 5.32
N VAL A 25 -5.05 -1.67 6.32
CA VAL A 25 -4.37 -0.37 6.39
C VAL A 25 -2.87 -0.61 6.58
N ILE A 26 -2.07 0.00 5.71
CA ILE A 26 -0.61 -0.01 5.82
C ILE A 26 -0.09 1.42 5.84
N SER A 27 0.82 1.70 6.77
CA SER A 27 1.57 2.96 6.81
C SER A 27 3.06 2.69 6.96
N VAL A 28 3.86 3.15 6.00
CA VAL A 28 5.32 3.01 5.97
C VAL A 28 5.95 4.40 5.89
N GLU A 29 6.78 4.78 6.85
CA GLU A 29 7.46 6.09 6.82
C GLU A 29 8.69 6.06 5.89
N LYS A 30 9.47 4.98 5.91
CA LYS A 30 10.66 4.88 5.07
C LYS A 30 10.99 3.45 4.67
N GLY A 31 11.41 3.22 3.43
CA GLY A 31 11.97 1.92 3.06
C GLY A 31 12.05 1.60 1.58
N ASN A 32 12.01 0.31 1.27
CA ASN A 32 11.86 -0.22 -0.08
C ASN A 32 10.99 -1.47 0.02
N GLU A 33 9.70 -1.33 -0.24
CA GLU A 33 8.71 -2.33 0.13
C GLU A 33 8.19 -3.07 -1.08
N LEU A 34 7.95 -4.38 -0.90
CA LEU A 34 7.11 -5.17 -1.78
C LEU A 34 5.78 -5.42 -1.09
N ILE A 35 4.73 -4.75 -1.53
CA ILE A 35 3.40 -4.82 -0.92
C ILE A 35 2.46 -5.59 -1.84
N LYS A 36 1.88 -6.70 -1.34
CA LYS A 36 0.91 -7.53 -2.05
C LYS A 36 -0.33 -7.80 -1.21
N MET A 37 -1.48 -7.29 -1.62
CA MET A 37 -2.69 -7.34 -0.78
C MET A 37 -3.93 -7.74 -1.57
N SER A 38 -4.81 -8.46 -0.88
CA SER A 38 -6.15 -8.79 -1.38
C SER A 38 -7.17 -8.58 -0.28
N SER A 39 -8.12 -7.68 -0.51
CA SER A 39 -9.11 -7.25 0.49
C SER A 39 -10.44 -6.86 -0.16
N SER A 40 -11.45 -6.51 0.63
CA SER A 40 -12.56 -5.66 0.18
C SER A 40 -12.08 -4.22 0.07
N ASP A 41 -11.47 -3.68 1.13
CA ASP A 41 -10.97 -2.30 1.17
C ASP A 41 -9.48 -2.24 1.54
N ILE A 42 -8.70 -1.43 0.82
CA ILE A 42 -7.26 -1.24 1.06
C ILE A 42 -6.90 0.24 1.15
N VAL A 43 -6.18 0.60 2.22
CA VAL A 43 -5.51 1.89 2.37
C VAL A 43 -4.02 1.67 2.53
N THR A 44 -3.21 2.39 1.76
CA THR A 44 -1.74 2.35 1.89
C THR A 44 -1.15 3.74 1.81
N ILE A 45 -0.30 4.05 2.80
CA ILE A 45 0.47 5.28 2.90
C ILE A 45 1.94 4.88 2.94
N ALA A 46 2.73 5.38 2.01
CA ALA A 46 4.18 5.22 2.02
C ALA A 46 4.84 6.59 1.82
N GLU A 47 5.56 7.06 2.83
CA GLU A 47 6.15 8.39 2.77
C GLU A 47 7.43 8.39 1.92
N LYS A 48 8.44 7.57 2.23
CA LYS A 48 9.72 7.63 1.50
C LYS A 48 10.33 6.28 1.13
N GLY A 49 10.55 6.00 -0.15
CA GLY A 49 11.22 4.78 -0.55
C GLY A 49 11.13 4.42 -2.02
N ASN A 50 11.44 3.17 -2.35
CA ASN A 50 11.09 2.61 -3.65
C ASN A 50 10.14 1.44 -3.45
N GLU A 51 8.88 1.64 -3.78
CA GLU A 51 7.81 0.72 -3.48
C GLU A 51 7.32 -0.01 -4.72
N LEU A 52 7.20 -1.33 -4.62
CA LEU A 52 6.49 -2.16 -5.57
C LEU A 52 5.16 -2.60 -4.95
N ILE A 53 4.07 -2.00 -5.41
CA ILE A 53 2.74 -2.16 -4.83
C ILE A 53 1.84 -2.92 -5.82
N ASN A 54 1.26 -4.04 -5.37
CA ASN A 54 0.30 -4.83 -6.14
C ASN A 54 -0.93 -5.19 -5.30
N MET A 55 -2.08 -4.65 -5.67
CA MET A 55 -3.30 -4.73 -4.86
C MET A 55 -4.51 -5.18 -5.68
N SER A 56 -5.38 -5.97 -5.03
CA SER A 56 -6.69 -6.34 -5.57
C SER A 56 -7.77 -6.14 -4.50
N SER A 57 -8.74 -5.28 -4.81
CA SER A 57 -9.81 -4.89 -3.88
C SER A 57 -11.07 -4.46 -4.61
N SER A 58 -12.16 -4.20 -3.89
CA SER A 58 -13.26 -3.38 -4.40
C SER A 58 -12.86 -1.90 -4.39
N ASP A 59 -12.33 -1.42 -3.25
CA ASP A 59 -11.92 -0.04 -3.07
C ASP A 59 -10.44 0.05 -2.66
N ILE A 60 -9.68 0.92 -3.32
CA ILE A 60 -8.25 1.11 -3.06
C ILE A 60 -7.93 2.60 -2.93
N VAL A 61 -7.22 2.96 -1.85
CA VAL A 61 -6.61 4.27 -1.63
C VAL A 61 -5.11 4.11 -1.42
N ILE A 62 -4.30 4.75 -2.27
CA ILE A 62 -2.84 4.75 -2.16
C ILE A 62 -2.34 6.20 -2.15
N SER A 63 -1.49 6.51 -1.16
CA SER A 63 -0.70 7.74 -1.11
C SER A 63 0.77 7.40 -0.99
N VAL A 64 1.57 7.86 -1.95
CA VAL A 64 3.03 7.74 -1.93
C VAL A 64 3.65 9.12 -2.13
N GLU A 65 4.59 9.52 -1.25
CA GLU A 65 5.19 10.85 -1.31
C GLU A 65 6.54 10.90 -2.03
N LYS A 66 7.49 10.00 -1.72
CA LYS A 66 8.89 10.19 -2.13
C LYS A 66 9.58 8.92 -2.61
N GLY A 67 9.90 8.89 -3.90
CA GLY A 67 10.94 8.03 -4.47
C GLY A 67 10.55 7.42 -5.80
N ASN A 68 10.79 6.11 -5.99
CA ASN A 68 10.45 5.42 -7.24
C ASN A 68 9.44 4.31 -7.00
N GLU A 69 8.21 4.55 -7.43
CA GLU A 69 7.09 3.66 -7.18
C GLU A 69 6.63 2.96 -8.45
N LEU A 70 6.34 1.67 -8.32
CA LEU A 70 5.62 0.91 -9.33
C LEU A 70 4.33 0.37 -8.70
N ILE A 71 3.21 0.94 -9.14
CA ILE A 71 1.89 0.64 -8.59
C ILE A 71 1.05 -0.10 -9.62
N LYS A 72 0.52 -1.26 -9.23
CA LYS A 72 -0.47 -2.03 -9.99
C LYS A 72 -1.68 -2.31 -9.12
N THR A 73 -2.85 -1.86 -9.56
CA THR A 73 -4.11 -2.12 -8.85
C THR A 73 -5.11 -2.84 -9.76
N SER A 74 -6.01 -3.60 -9.15
CA SER A 74 -7.20 -4.16 -9.77
C SER A 74 -8.37 -3.95 -8.82
N SER A 75 -9.20 -2.93 -9.09
CA SER A 75 -10.40 -2.65 -8.31
C SER A 75 -11.49 -1.95 -9.12
N SER A 76 -12.70 -1.89 -8.56
CA SER A 76 -13.79 -1.10 -9.10
C SER A 76 -13.52 0.40 -8.91
N ASP A 77 -13.11 0.80 -7.70
CA ASP A 77 -12.83 2.18 -7.35
C ASP A 77 -11.38 2.34 -6.84
N ASN A 78 -10.67 3.32 -7.40
CA ASN A 78 -9.26 3.60 -7.10
C ASN A 78 -9.02 5.10 -6.91
N VAL A 79 -8.31 5.45 -5.84
CA VAL A 79 -7.68 6.76 -5.67
C VAL A 79 -6.17 6.54 -5.45
N ILE A 80 -5.34 7.10 -6.33
CA ILE A 80 -3.89 6.98 -6.26
C ILE A 80 -3.28 8.38 -6.33
N SER A 81 -2.58 8.78 -5.28
CA SER A 81 -1.79 9.99 -5.21
C SER A 81 -0.31 9.62 -5.16
N VAL A 82 0.46 10.11 -6.13
CA VAL A 82 1.92 9.97 -6.17
C VAL A 82 2.52 11.37 -6.25
N GLU A 83 3.18 11.79 -5.18
CA GLU A 83 3.93 13.04 -5.20
C GLU A 83 5.28 12.80 -5.89
N LYS A 84 5.61 13.62 -6.89
CA LYS A 84 6.88 13.49 -7.60
C LYS A 84 7.96 14.27 -6.89
N TRP A 85 9.10 13.61 -6.68
CA TRP A 85 10.32 14.25 -6.21
C TRP A 85 11.06 14.88 -7.38
N TYR A 86 11.16 16.20 -7.35
CA TYR A 86 12.06 16.97 -8.19
C TYR A 86 13.21 17.45 -7.31
N GLU A 87 14.44 17.02 -7.61
CA GLU A 87 15.66 17.66 -7.07
C GLU A 87 15.85 19.06 -7.66
#